data_AF-A0A8S3Z2V5-F1
#
_entry.id   AF-A0A8S3Z2V5-F1
#
_cell.length_a   1.000
_cell.length_b   1.000
_cell.length_c   1.000
_cell.angle_alpha   90.00
_cell.angle_beta   90.00
_cell.angle_gamma   90.00
#
_symmetry.space_group_name_H-M   'P 1'
#
loop_
_entity.id
_entity.type
_entity.pdbx_description
1 polymer ?
#
loop_
_entity_poly.entity_id
_entity_poly.type
_entity_poly.pdbx_seq_one_letter_code
_entity_poly.pdbx_strand_id
1 'polypeptide(L)'
;MSYEDFIYNFHEIQLCHLQPDALISELADNDRKQMWNVTVYHDAWIRGVTAGGCGNSPNENLYWKNPQFYVTLDTPDITLGHGDDCTLIVSLMEKEKDNQSRIAVGFDVYKLKSPELRPLDNSRAPRNALLLTRRSGSYVFYREVTKRFELKPGTYVIIPSTFNPHEEAEFMLRLFTEKRADSGVLDEKVELAPRMSSTNDVVSKAFDRHAGTDKRLDAYELSTFLEDISSSELGEPLKFPTESCRSLVTLLDEDKSGFLSLNEVKRAWKEIKAYRDVFKQFDVDGSNSVDTYELGTMFSKLGLPINRNVLTSIVRRYGGRDNQISLPDFVMVICKLTSLFSSFHEQQKRRGGVDTAEFSRNEFLEVAMFT
;
A
#
# COMPACT_ATOMS: atom_id res chain seq x y z
N MET A 1 -18.69 14.21 47.24
CA MET A 1 -17.27 13.92 47.39
C MET A 1 -16.51 15.23 47.29
N SER A 2 -15.56 15.51 48.19
CA SER A 2 -14.68 16.67 48.03
C SER A 2 -13.64 16.39 46.95
N TYR A 3 -13.03 17.42 46.38
CA TYR A 3 -11.97 17.25 45.39
C TYR A 3 -10.77 16.44 45.94
N GLU A 4 -10.44 16.65 47.21
CA GLU A 4 -9.38 15.93 47.89
C GLU A 4 -9.68 14.43 48.02
N ASP A 5 -10.93 14.09 48.37
CA ASP A 5 -11.40 12.70 48.44
C ASP A 5 -11.46 12.07 47.04
N PHE A 6 -11.76 12.85 46.01
CA PHE A 6 -11.72 12.39 44.62
C PHE A 6 -10.30 12.04 44.16
N ILE A 7 -9.32 12.92 44.39
CA ILE A 7 -7.90 12.64 44.06
C ILE A 7 -7.39 11.41 44.82
N TYR A 8 -7.80 11.25 46.08
CA TYR A 8 -7.33 10.14 46.91
C TYR A 8 -7.83 8.77 46.41
N ASN A 9 -9.08 8.71 45.92
CA ASN A 9 -9.72 7.44 45.57
C ASN A 9 -9.67 7.10 44.07
N PHE A 10 -9.50 8.08 43.19
CA PHE A 10 -9.53 7.87 41.73
C PHE A 10 -8.19 8.19 41.09
N HIS A 11 -7.71 7.26 40.26
CA HIS A 11 -6.41 7.37 39.58
C HIS A 11 -6.55 7.79 38.10
N GLU A 12 -7.75 7.65 37.52
CA GLU A 12 -8.01 7.94 36.11
C GLU A 12 -9.44 8.46 35.94
N ILE A 13 -9.62 9.45 35.06
CA ILE A 13 -10.91 9.95 34.60
C ILE A 13 -10.93 9.83 33.09
N GLN A 14 -11.98 9.19 32.56
CA GLN A 14 -12.25 9.16 31.13
C GLN A 14 -13.50 9.98 30.85
N LEU A 15 -13.36 11.03 30.05
CA LEU A 15 -14.46 11.88 29.63
C LEU A 15 -14.81 11.54 28.18
N CYS A 16 -16.02 11.02 27.96
CA CYS A 16 -16.53 10.75 26.61
C CYS A 16 -17.30 11.96 26.10
N HIS A 17 -16.80 12.56 25.02
CA HIS A 17 -17.43 13.73 24.41
C HIS A 17 -18.29 13.34 23.20
N LEU A 18 -19.55 13.77 23.20
CA LEU A 18 -20.46 13.62 22.04
C LEU A 18 -20.11 14.59 20.91
N GLN A 19 -19.45 15.71 21.23
CA GLN A 19 -18.98 16.72 20.29
C GLN A 19 -17.58 17.18 20.70
N PRO A 20 -16.68 17.51 19.75
CA PRO A 20 -15.31 17.94 20.08
C PRO A 20 -15.23 19.19 20.99
N ASP A 21 -16.32 19.95 21.11
CA ASP A 21 -16.46 21.18 21.89
C ASP A 21 -16.66 21.00 23.39
N ALA A 22 -16.89 19.77 23.88
CA ALA A 22 -17.44 19.54 25.20
C ALA A 22 -16.51 19.84 26.41
N LEU A 23 -15.26 20.27 26.17
CA LEU A 23 -14.28 20.60 27.23
C LEU A 23 -13.83 22.06 27.22
N ILE A 24 -14.25 22.88 26.25
CA ILE A 24 -13.68 24.21 26.11
C ILE A 24 -14.36 25.18 27.08
N SER A 25 -13.58 26.06 27.72
CA SER A 25 -14.10 27.22 28.48
C SER A 25 -14.98 28.15 27.63
N GLU A 26 -15.02 27.93 26.31
CA GLU A 26 -15.90 28.57 25.32
C GLU A 26 -17.39 28.19 25.50
N LEU A 27 -17.73 27.19 26.32
CA LEU A 27 -19.12 26.88 26.70
C LEU A 27 -19.80 27.95 27.57
N ALA A 28 -19.06 28.94 28.07
CA ALA A 28 -19.64 30.06 28.80
C ALA A 28 -20.46 31.00 27.89
N ASP A 29 -20.10 31.12 26.61
CA ASP A 29 -20.80 31.92 25.61
C ASP A 29 -21.58 30.99 24.65
N ASN A 30 -22.75 30.57 25.11
CA ASN A 30 -23.64 29.56 24.52
C ASN A 30 -24.25 29.88 23.12
N ASP A 31 -23.74 30.88 22.39
CA ASP A 31 -24.38 31.40 21.17
C ASP A 31 -23.71 31.00 19.85
N ARG A 32 -22.53 30.38 19.86
CA ARG A 32 -21.85 29.92 18.63
C ARG A 32 -21.41 28.47 18.73
N LYS A 33 -22.32 27.55 18.38
CA LYS A 33 -21.95 26.16 18.08
C LYS A 33 -20.90 26.14 16.98
N GLN A 34 -19.69 25.72 17.31
CA GLN A 34 -18.58 25.64 16.36
C GLN A 34 -18.84 24.43 15.44
N MET A 35 -18.81 24.67 14.13
CA MET A 35 -19.04 23.61 13.15
C MET A 35 -17.72 22.94 12.82
N TRP A 36 -17.56 21.69 13.23
CA TRP A 36 -16.38 20.89 12.92
C TRP A 36 -16.50 20.22 11.56
N ASN A 37 -15.42 20.28 10.79
CA ASN A 37 -15.24 19.45 9.60
C ASN A 37 -14.63 18.13 10.05
N VAL A 38 -15.28 17.02 9.70
CA VAL A 38 -14.85 15.67 10.06
C VAL A 38 -14.49 14.91 8.81
N THR A 39 -13.23 14.47 8.72
CA THR A 39 -12.78 13.54 7.69
C THR A 39 -12.48 12.19 8.32
N VAL A 40 -12.99 11.12 7.72
CA VAL A 40 -12.86 9.75 8.23
C VAL A 40 -12.11 8.90 7.23
N TYR A 41 -11.07 8.21 7.70
CA TYR A 41 -10.32 7.22 6.94
C TYR A 41 -10.49 5.86 7.59
N HIS A 42 -10.62 4.83 6.75
CA HIS A 42 -10.64 3.44 7.14
C HIS A 42 -9.48 2.74 6.48
N ASP A 43 -8.62 2.13 7.29
CA ASP A 43 -7.41 1.45 6.81
C ASP A 43 -7.03 0.35 7.81
N ALA A 44 -5.92 -0.36 7.58
CA ALA A 44 -5.47 -1.45 8.42
C ALA A 44 -3.94 -1.52 8.50
N TRP A 45 -3.44 -1.94 9.66
CA TRP A 45 -2.09 -2.48 9.78
C TRP A 45 -2.12 -3.94 9.35
N ILE A 46 -1.38 -4.24 8.29
CA ILE A 46 -1.30 -5.56 7.69
C ILE A 46 0.14 -6.01 7.77
N ARG A 47 0.34 -7.21 8.30
CA ARG A 47 1.67 -7.78 8.44
C ARG A 47 2.29 -7.92 7.06
N GLY A 48 3.54 -7.50 6.92
CA GLY A 48 4.23 -7.53 5.63
C GLY A 48 3.99 -6.31 4.74
N VAL A 49 3.00 -5.46 5.01
CA VAL A 49 2.68 -4.32 4.12
C VAL A 49 2.74 -3.00 4.87
N THR A 50 1.86 -2.84 5.86
CA THR A 50 1.62 -1.57 6.55
C THR A 50 1.84 -1.67 8.07
N ALA A 51 2.03 -2.86 8.63
CA ALA A 51 2.29 -3.04 10.07
C ALA A 51 3.77 -2.79 10.39
N GLY A 52 4.16 -1.51 10.40
CA GLY A 52 5.54 -1.06 10.57
C GLY A 52 6.01 -0.89 12.03
N GLY A 53 5.07 -0.79 12.98
CA GLY A 53 5.35 -0.55 14.40
C GLY A 53 5.78 0.89 14.69
N CYS A 54 6.13 1.17 15.95
CA CYS A 54 6.40 2.54 16.44
C CYS A 54 7.81 3.10 16.12
N GLY A 55 8.62 2.36 15.37
CA GLY A 55 9.96 2.80 14.96
C GLY A 55 11.02 2.77 16.05
N ASN A 56 10.79 2.04 17.15
CA ASN A 56 11.84 1.75 18.11
C ASN A 56 12.90 0.80 17.52
N SER A 57 14.15 0.98 17.93
CA SER A 57 15.26 0.09 17.56
C SER A 57 14.91 -1.36 17.93
N PRO A 58 15.15 -2.35 17.04
CA PRO A 58 15.92 -2.30 15.78
C PRO A 58 15.08 -1.99 14.51
N ASN A 59 13.78 -1.70 14.64
CA ASN A 59 12.83 -1.69 13.52
C ASN A 59 12.50 -0.29 12.97
N GLU A 60 13.44 0.66 13.09
CA GLU A 60 13.28 2.06 12.67
C GLU A 60 12.89 2.20 11.19
N ASN A 61 13.39 1.31 10.33
CA ASN A 61 13.10 1.32 8.89
C ASN A 61 11.64 0.94 8.57
N LEU A 62 11.03 0.08 9.39
CA LEU A 62 9.67 -0.41 9.15
C LEU A 62 8.62 0.64 9.49
N TYR A 63 8.92 1.57 10.39
CA TYR A 63 8.02 2.66 10.80
C TYR A 63 7.44 3.44 9.61
N TRP A 64 8.26 3.73 8.61
CA TRP A 64 7.87 4.51 7.44
C TRP A 64 6.91 3.77 6.50
N LYS A 65 6.72 2.45 6.71
CA LYS A 65 5.77 1.62 5.97
C LYS A 65 4.35 1.71 6.52
N ASN A 66 4.17 2.26 7.73
CA ASN A 66 2.84 2.53 8.27
C ASN A 66 2.04 3.43 7.32
N PRO A 67 0.69 3.32 7.33
CA PRO A 67 -0.14 4.18 6.51
C PRO A 67 0.14 5.66 6.81
N GLN A 68 0.18 6.49 5.78
CA GLN A 68 0.46 7.92 5.92
C GLN A 68 -0.71 8.72 5.35
N PHE A 69 -1.17 9.71 6.10
CA PHE A 69 -2.25 10.61 5.73
C PHE A 69 -1.74 12.04 5.76
N TYR A 70 -2.15 12.87 4.82
CA TYR A 70 -1.85 14.30 4.87
C TYR A 70 -3.06 15.11 5.29
N VAL A 71 -2.80 16.26 5.92
CA VAL A 71 -3.78 17.31 6.17
C VAL A 71 -3.12 18.68 5.96
N THR A 72 -3.77 19.55 5.21
CA THR A 72 -3.32 20.91 4.94
C THR A 72 -4.21 21.90 5.68
N LEU A 73 -3.61 22.64 6.61
CA LEU A 73 -4.26 23.66 7.42
C LEU A 73 -3.89 25.04 6.85
N ASP A 74 -4.82 25.69 6.13
CA ASP A 74 -4.54 26.95 5.44
C ASP A 74 -4.93 28.19 6.25
N THR A 75 -6.09 28.14 6.92
CA THR A 75 -6.67 29.28 7.61
C THR A 75 -6.60 29.10 9.13
N PRO A 76 -5.99 30.04 9.88
CA PRO A 76 -5.97 30.01 11.33
C PRO A 76 -7.37 30.21 11.91
N ASP A 77 -7.55 29.76 13.15
CA ASP A 77 -8.84 29.84 13.83
C ASP A 77 -9.05 31.27 14.36
N ILE A 78 -10.11 31.93 13.85
CA ILE A 78 -10.43 33.34 14.16
C ILE A 78 -11.07 33.46 15.56
N THR A 79 -11.31 32.34 16.23
CA THR A 79 -11.97 32.26 17.54
C THR A 79 -11.03 32.65 18.68
N LEU A 80 -11.59 33.47 19.57
CA LEU A 80 -10.98 34.23 20.67
C LEU A 80 -9.79 33.55 21.39
N GLY A 81 -8.57 33.97 21.05
CA GLY A 81 -7.38 33.77 21.89
C GLY A 81 -6.36 32.73 21.39
N HIS A 82 -6.66 32.00 20.32
CA HIS A 82 -5.79 30.94 19.77
C HIS A 82 -4.62 31.44 18.88
N GLY A 83 -4.43 32.76 18.76
CA GLY A 83 -3.34 33.34 17.96
C GLY A 83 -3.45 33.04 16.46
N ASP A 84 -2.32 32.86 15.77
CA ASP A 84 -2.24 32.51 14.34
C ASP A 84 -2.23 30.97 14.11
N ASP A 85 -2.76 30.18 15.05
CA ASP A 85 -2.73 28.72 15.00
C ASP A 85 -4.06 28.11 14.50
N CYS A 86 -3.99 26.88 13.99
CA CYS A 86 -5.10 26.06 13.54
C CYS A 86 -5.31 24.89 14.50
N THR A 87 -6.57 24.58 14.82
CA THR A 87 -6.95 23.46 15.67
C THR A 87 -7.15 22.20 14.84
N LEU A 88 -6.44 21.14 15.23
CA LEU A 88 -6.56 19.80 14.68
C LEU A 88 -6.77 18.80 15.81
N ILE A 89 -7.87 18.06 15.78
CA ILE A 89 -8.08 16.91 16.66
C ILE A 89 -7.93 15.65 15.82
N VAL A 90 -7.02 14.78 16.22
CA VAL A 90 -6.80 13.47 15.58
C VAL A 90 -7.32 12.41 16.52
N SER A 91 -8.21 11.56 16.02
CA SER A 91 -8.66 10.37 16.74
C SER A 91 -8.36 9.10 15.96
N LEU A 92 -7.60 8.20 16.56
CA LEU A 92 -7.27 6.88 16.03
C LEU A 92 -8.04 5.84 16.84
N MET A 93 -8.95 5.11 16.20
CA MET A 93 -9.73 4.05 16.83
C MET A 93 -9.42 2.70 16.18
N GLU A 94 -9.10 1.69 16.98
CA GLU A 94 -9.04 0.31 16.55
C GLU A 94 -10.46 -0.24 16.27
N LYS A 95 -10.63 -0.90 15.13
CA LYS A 95 -11.83 -1.66 14.80
C LYS A 95 -11.66 -3.08 15.31
N GLU A 96 -12.30 -3.33 16.44
CA GLU A 96 -12.28 -4.60 17.16
C GLU A 96 -12.72 -5.77 16.27
N LYS A 97 -11.86 -6.79 16.13
CA LYS A 97 -12.20 -8.08 15.48
C LYS A 97 -12.55 -9.16 16.49
N ASP A 98 -11.79 -9.25 17.58
CA ASP A 98 -11.97 -10.23 18.65
C ASP A 98 -11.64 -9.61 20.02
N ASN A 99 -12.45 -9.91 21.04
CA ASN A 99 -12.41 -9.33 22.39
C ASN A 99 -11.17 -9.78 23.23
N GLN A 100 -10.10 -10.27 22.59
CA GLN A 100 -8.96 -10.94 23.22
C GLN A 100 -7.59 -10.33 22.88
N SER A 101 -7.42 -9.64 21.75
CA SER A 101 -6.14 -9.05 21.34
C SER A 101 -6.18 -7.53 21.44
N ARG A 102 -5.70 -6.98 22.56
CA ARG A 102 -5.50 -5.53 22.68
C ARG A 102 -4.14 -5.16 22.11
N ILE A 103 -4.13 -4.38 21.03
CA ILE A 103 -2.91 -3.78 20.49
C ILE A 103 -2.69 -2.40 21.11
N ALA A 104 -1.41 -2.02 21.25
CA ALA A 104 -1.08 -0.69 21.71
C ALA A 104 -0.98 0.23 20.50
N VAL A 105 -1.84 1.25 20.42
CA VAL A 105 -1.92 2.15 19.26
C VAL A 105 -1.44 3.55 19.60
N GLY A 106 -0.91 4.23 18.58
CA GLY A 106 -0.42 5.61 18.67
C GLY A 106 -0.31 6.24 17.29
N PHE A 107 -0.04 7.53 17.25
CA PHE A 107 0.20 8.22 15.98
C PHE A 107 1.16 9.39 16.19
N ASP A 108 1.90 9.70 15.13
CA ASP A 108 2.82 10.84 15.09
C ASP A 108 2.40 11.83 14.01
N VAL A 109 2.72 13.11 14.25
CA VAL A 109 2.40 14.22 13.36
C VAL A 109 3.68 14.95 12.96
N TYR A 110 3.97 14.93 11.66
CA TYR A 110 5.14 15.57 11.05
C TYR A 110 4.71 16.78 10.23
N LYS A 111 5.50 17.86 10.24
CA LYS A 111 5.29 19.01 9.35
C LYS A 111 6.15 18.87 8.09
N LEU A 112 5.53 19.01 6.91
CA LEU A 112 6.24 19.01 5.64
C LEU A 112 6.89 20.36 5.35
N LYS A 113 8.06 20.34 4.70
CA LYS A 113 8.72 21.56 4.18
C LYS A 113 8.40 21.85 2.73
N SER A 114 8.18 20.83 1.92
CA SER A 114 7.78 20.95 0.52
C SER A 114 6.30 20.62 0.35
N PRO A 115 5.60 21.27 -0.60
CA PRO A 115 4.22 20.94 -0.94
C PRO A 115 4.09 19.62 -1.74
N GLU A 116 5.18 18.86 -1.91
CA GLU A 116 5.14 17.57 -2.58
C GLU A 116 4.49 16.53 -1.68
N LEU A 117 3.25 16.18 -2.01
CA LEU A 117 2.49 15.11 -1.36
C LEU A 117 3.00 13.75 -1.84
N ARG A 118 4.16 13.33 -1.33
CA ARG A 118 4.71 11.98 -1.53
C ARG A 118 4.92 11.29 -0.18
N PRO A 119 4.72 9.95 -0.10
CA PRO A 119 4.99 9.20 1.12
C PRO A 119 6.41 9.45 1.62
N LEU A 120 6.54 9.63 2.93
CA LEU A 120 7.82 9.75 3.61
C LEU A 120 8.48 8.37 3.71
N ASP A 121 9.76 8.31 3.39
CA ASP A 121 10.60 7.12 3.59
C ASP A 121 11.85 7.50 4.38
N ASN A 122 12.67 6.53 4.79
CA ASN A 122 13.89 6.79 5.57
C ASN A 122 14.87 7.75 4.84
N SER A 123 14.84 7.78 3.50
CA SER A 123 15.71 8.65 2.69
C SER A 123 15.14 10.07 2.49
N ARG A 124 13.82 10.24 2.56
CA ARG A 124 13.09 11.48 2.30
C ARG A 124 12.70 12.18 3.60
N ALA A 125 12.49 11.44 4.69
CA ALA A 125 12.15 12.01 6.00
C ALA A 125 13.15 13.08 6.48
N PRO A 126 14.49 12.90 6.39
CA PRO A 126 15.45 13.92 6.82
C PRO A 126 15.42 15.19 5.95
N ARG A 127 14.97 15.07 4.69
CA ARG A 127 14.97 16.16 3.69
C ARG A 127 13.63 16.89 3.63
N ASN A 128 12.51 16.19 3.82
CA ASN A 128 11.16 16.69 3.58
C ASN A 128 10.32 16.84 4.86
N ALA A 129 10.60 16.09 5.93
CA ALA A 129 9.84 16.08 7.18
C ALA A 129 10.73 16.55 8.33
N LEU A 130 10.93 17.85 8.43
CA LEU A 130 12.06 18.36 9.20
C LEU A 130 11.83 18.57 10.69
N LEU A 131 10.63 18.34 11.24
CA LEU A 131 10.44 18.14 12.69
C LEU A 131 9.21 17.28 12.96
N LEU A 132 9.39 16.22 13.76
CA LEU A 132 8.29 15.64 14.52
C LEU A 132 7.67 16.77 15.36
N THR A 133 6.45 17.15 15.01
CA THR A 133 5.83 18.34 15.61
C THR A 133 5.12 17.96 16.89
N ARG A 134 4.38 16.85 16.85
CA ARG A 134 3.63 16.32 17.99
C ARG A 134 3.50 14.79 17.90
N ARG A 135 3.34 14.14 19.04
CA ARG A 135 2.99 12.72 19.18
C ARG A 135 1.64 12.58 19.87
N SER A 136 0.92 11.48 19.66
CA SER A 136 -0.25 11.11 20.45
C SER A 136 0.09 10.98 21.95
N GLY A 137 1.31 10.57 22.29
CA GLY A 137 1.76 10.36 23.67
C GLY A 137 2.37 8.97 23.80
N SER A 138 2.26 8.37 24.98
CA SER A 138 2.55 6.94 25.14
C SER A 138 1.56 6.12 24.32
N TYR A 139 2.01 4.99 23.77
CA TYR A 139 1.12 4.03 23.14
C TYR A 139 0.22 3.43 24.22
N VAL A 140 -1.07 3.35 23.95
CA VAL A 140 -2.07 2.88 24.91
C VAL A 140 -2.82 1.69 24.34
N PHE A 141 -3.21 0.77 25.22
CA PHE A 141 -4.04 -0.40 24.91
C PHE A 141 -5.54 -0.06 24.90
N TYR A 142 -5.88 1.22 24.79
CA TYR A 142 -7.27 1.67 24.67
C TYR A 142 -7.69 1.57 23.21
N ARG A 143 -8.99 1.28 23.01
CA ARG A 143 -9.60 1.17 21.69
C ARG A 143 -9.48 2.47 20.88
N GLU A 144 -9.39 3.61 21.53
CA GLU A 144 -9.31 4.92 20.88
C GLU A 144 -8.26 5.81 21.55
N VAL A 145 -7.48 6.50 20.72
CA VAL A 145 -6.52 7.53 21.12
C VAL A 145 -6.87 8.83 20.43
N THR A 146 -7.29 9.81 21.21
CA THR A 146 -7.65 11.14 20.72
C THR A 146 -6.69 12.18 21.26
N LYS A 147 -6.22 13.09 20.40
CA LYS A 147 -5.42 14.24 20.83
C LYS A 147 -5.76 15.49 20.05
N ARG A 148 -5.87 16.60 20.78
CA ARG A 148 -6.03 17.95 20.24
C ARG A 148 -4.66 18.62 20.08
N PHE A 149 -4.48 19.30 18.97
CA PHE A 149 -3.27 20.07 18.65
C PHE A 149 -3.64 21.47 18.19
N GLU A 150 -2.83 22.44 18.61
CA GLU A 150 -2.77 23.79 18.06
C GLU A 150 -1.50 23.86 17.21
N LEU A 151 -1.67 24.05 15.91
CA LEU A 151 -0.61 23.95 14.90
C LEU A 151 -0.65 25.15 13.98
N LYS A 152 0.51 25.75 13.69
CA LYS A 152 0.61 26.80 12.66
C LYS A 152 0.09 26.31 11.30
N PRO A 153 -0.35 27.20 10.41
CA PRO A 153 -0.68 26.85 9.04
C PRO A 153 0.43 26.06 8.32
N GLY A 154 0.03 25.12 7.48
CA GLY A 154 0.90 24.25 6.69
C GLY A 154 0.37 22.83 6.50
N THR A 155 1.14 22.02 5.78
CA THR A 155 0.82 20.60 5.52
C THR A 155 1.49 19.69 6.52
N TYR A 156 0.70 18.78 7.08
CA TYR A 156 1.10 17.80 8.08
C TYR A 156 0.88 16.39 7.58
N VAL A 157 1.75 15.46 7.98
CA VAL A 157 1.61 14.03 7.77
C VAL A 157 1.33 13.35 9.09
N ILE A 158 0.28 12.55 9.12
CA ILE A 158 -0.16 11.75 10.26
C ILE A 158 0.16 10.29 9.95
N ILE A 159 0.95 9.66 10.83
CA ILE A 159 1.35 8.26 10.71
C ILE A 159 0.77 7.49 11.89
N PRO A 160 -0.42 6.85 11.75
CA PRO A 160 -0.93 5.91 12.73
C PRO A 160 -0.11 4.62 12.72
N SER A 161 0.27 4.13 13.89
CA SER A 161 1.07 2.91 14.05
C SER A 161 0.69 2.14 15.32
N THR A 162 1.05 0.86 15.32
CA THR A 162 1.05 0.00 16.51
C THR A 162 2.37 0.14 17.26
N PHE A 163 2.42 -0.28 18.51
CA PHE A 163 3.67 -0.29 19.27
C PHE A 163 4.64 -1.32 18.69
N ASN A 164 4.21 -2.58 18.57
CA ASN A 164 5.04 -3.62 17.98
C ASN A 164 4.85 -3.68 16.46
N PRO A 165 5.91 -3.93 15.68
CA PRO A 165 5.77 -4.23 14.25
C PRO A 165 5.00 -5.54 14.05
N HIS A 166 4.46 -5.74 12.85
CA HIS A 166 3.73 -6.95 12.45
C HIS A 166 2.40 -7.22 13.19
N GLU A 167 1.96 -6.34 14.07
CA GLU A 167 0.61 -6.39 14.67
C GLU A 167 -0.44 -6.02 13.61
N GLU A 168 -1.45 -6.88 13.47
CA GLU A 168 -2.52 -6.69 12.50
C GLU A 168 -3.78 -6.18 13.20
N ALA A 169 -4.30 -5.05 12.75
CA ALA A 169 -5.63 -4.59 13.11
C ALA A 169 -6.18 -3.62 12.08
N GLU A 170 -7.51 -3.56 12.01
CA GLU A 170 -8.19 -2.53 11.24
C GLU A 170 -8.38 -1.30 12.12
N PHE A 171 -8.32 -0.10 11.53
CA PHE A 171 -8.50 1.14 12.28
C PHE A 171 -9.38 2.15 11.53
N MET A 172 -9.82 3.14 12.29
CA MET A 172 -10.52 4.32 11.84
C MET A 172 -9.76 5.54 12.32
N LEU A 173 -9.26 6.34 11.39
CA LEU A 173 -8.64 7.63 11.68
C LEU A 173 -9.65 8.74 11.39
N ARG A 174 -9.89 9.60 12.37
CA ARG A 174 -10.79 10.76 12.27
C ARG A 174 -10.01 12.04 12.49
N LEU A 175 -10.13 12.97 11.55
CA LEU A 175 -9.56 14.30 11.64
C LEU A 175 -10.70 15.29 11.84
N PHE A 176 -10.63 16.07 12.91
CA PHE A 176 -11.56 17.18 13.17
C PHE A 176 -10.80 18.49 13.03
N THR A 177 -11.30 19.37 12.18
CA THR A 177 -10.77 20.72 11.96
C THR A 177 -11.88 21.75 12.02
N GLU A 178 -11.61 22.92 12.58
CA GLU A 178 -12.62 23.99 12.64
C GLU A 178 -12.90 24.56 11.24
N LYS A 179 -11.85 24.76 10.46
CA LYS A 179 -11.93 25.17 9.06
C LYS A 179 -11.80 23.97 8.13
N ARG A 180 -12.32 24.11 6.92
CA ARG A 180 -12.19 23.07 5.90
C ARG A 180 -10.70 22.89 5.57
N ALA A 181 -10.19 21.70 5.80
CA ALA A 181 -8.82 21.31 5.50
C ALA A 181 -8.82 20.31 4.34
N ASP A 182 -7.89 20.46 3.40
CA ASP A 182 -7.63 19.40 2.42
C ASP A 182 -6.92 18.25 3.12
N SER A 183 -7.36 17.02 2.89
CA SER A 183 -6.73 15.84 3.47
C SER A 183 -6.90 14.64 2.56
N GLY A 184 -5.97 13.72 2.64
CA GLY A 184 -6.02 12.49 1.86
C GLY A 184 -4.97 11.48 2.28
N VAL A 185 -4.97 10.34 1.60
CA VAL A 185 -3.95 9.31 1.78
C VAL A 185 -2.69 9.71 1.00
N LEU A 186 -1.54 9.67 1.67
CA LEU A 186 -0.24 9.80 1.01
C LEU A 186 0.15 8.43 0.44
N ASP A 187 -0.11 8.29 -0.86
CA ASP A 187 0.32 7.17 -1.69
C ASP A 187 1.23 7.68 -2.83
N GLU A 188 2.09 6.81 -3.36
CA GLU A 188 3.05 7.17 -4.40
C GLU A 188 2.32 7.36 -5.74
N LYS A 189 2.41 8.57 -6.33
CA LYS A 189 1.96 8.82 -7.71
C LYS A 189 3.07 8.40 -8.68
N VAL A 190 2.80 7.49 -9.61
CA VAL A 190 3.82 6.88 -10.49
C VAL A 190 3.56 7.22 -11.96
N GLU A 191 4.57 7.79 -12.61
CA GLU A 191 4.65 7.98 -14.06
C GLU A 191 5.25 6.72 -14.73
N LEU A 192 4.68 6.30 -15.87
CA LEU A 192 5.09 5.07 -16.57
C LEU A 192 6.51 5.18 -17.16
N ALA A 193 7.34 4.16 -16.93
CA ALA A 193 8.67 4.02 -17.57
C ALA A 193 8.71 2.87 -18.60
N PRO A 194 9.62 2.90 -19.60
CA PRO A 194 9.49 2.16 -20.85
C PRO A 194 10.21 0.80 -20.89
N ARG A 195 9.70 -0.08 -21.77
CA ARG A 195 10.15 -1.46 -22.05
C ARG A 195 11.56 -1.52 -22.68
N MET A 196 12.47 -2.32 -22.11
CA MET A 196 13.82 -2.57 -22.66
C MET A 196 13.85 -3.71 -23.70
N SER A 197 14.93 -3.84 -24.50
CA SER A 197 15.15 -4.83 -25.58
C SER A 197 16.32 -5.79 -25.31
N SER A 198 16.20 -7.07 -25.70
CA SER A 198 17.32 -8.02 -25.83
C SER A 198 16.96 -9.24 -26.71
N THR A 199 17.96 -10.07 -27.03
CA THR A 199 18.27 -10.76 -28.30
C THR A 199 17.52 -12.07 -28.61
N ASN A 200 17.13 -12.24 -29.89
CA ASN A 200 16.11 -13.20 -30.37
C ASN A 200 16.55 -14.66 -30.65
N ASP A 201 17.86 -14.98 -30.66
CA ASP A 201 18.34 -16.22 -31.29
C ASP A 201 18.37 -17.46 -30.39
N VAL A 202 18.63 -17.30 -29.08
CA VAL A 202 18.67 -18.42 -28.13
C VAL A 202 17.25 -18.97 -27.88
N VAL A 203 16.29 -18.05 -27.75
CA VAL A 203 14.87 -18.37 -27.53
C VAL A 203 14.29 -19.23 -28.65
N SER A 204 14.66 -18.95 -29.90
CA SER A 204 14.15 -19.71 -31.05
C SER A 204 14.62 -21.17 -31.02
N LYS A 205 15.89 -21.40 -30.66
CA LYS A 205 16.45 -22.76 -30.57
C LYS A 205 15.87 -23.56 -29.41
N ALA A 206 15.62 -22.92 -28.27
CA ALA A 206 14.93 -23.54 -27.16
C ALA A 206 13.48 -23.87 -27.53
N PHE A 207 12.79 -22.95 -28.21
CA PHE A 207 11.42 -23.18 -28.66
C PHE A 207 11.32 -24.40 -29.58
N ASP A 208 12.18 -24.52 -30.58
CA ASP A 208 12.16 -25.64 -31.52
C ASP A 208 12.47 -27.01 -30.88
N ARG A 209 13.05 -27.05 -29.67
CA ARG A 209 13.30 -28.31 -28.94
C ARG A 209 12.09 -28.79 -28.15
N HIS A 210 11.30 -27.84 -27.63
CA HIS A 210 10.18 -28.12 -26.73
C HIS A 210 8.83 -28.01 -27.41
N ALA A 211 8.72 -27.24 -28.50
CA ALA A 211 7.53 -27.18 -29.32
C ALA A 211 7.40 -28.49 -30.09
N GLY A 212 6.26 -29.15 -29.94
CA GLY A 212 5.94 -30.37 -30.67
C GLY A 212 5.84 -30.17 -32.19
N THR A 213 5.29 -31.17 -32.88
CA THR A 213 5.10 -31.11 -34.34
C THR A 213 4.18 -29.97 -34.80
N ASP A 214 3.38 -29.42 -33.88
CA ASP A 214 2.43 -28.33 -34.07
C ASP A 214 3.04 -26.93 -33.94
N LYS A 215 4.33 -26.82 -33.55
CA LYS A 215 5.05 -25.56 -33.35
C LYS A 215 4.34 -24.61 -32.39
N ARG A 216 3.77 -25.17 -31.32
CA ARG A 216 3.08 -24.46 -30.25
C ARG A 216 3.62 -24.97 -28.92
N LEU A 217 3.46 -24.18 -27.86
CA LEU A 217 3.72 -24.62 -26.49
C LEU A 217 2.41 -24.70 -25.70
N ASP A 218 2.16 -25.86 -25.12
CA ASP A 218 1.16 -26.03 -24.07
C ASP A 218 1.72 -25.65 -22.67
N ALA A 219 0.90 -25.81 -21.63
CA ALA A 219 1.31 -25.47 -20.25
C ALA A 219 2.45 -26.35 -19.72
N TYR A 220 2.55 -27.61 -20.16
CA TYR A 220 3.59 -28.53 -19.73
C TYR A 220 4.91 -28.24 -20.46
N GLU A 221 4.84 -28.05 -21.78
CA GLU A 221 5.95 -27.67 -22.65
C GLU A 221 6.49 -26.29 -22.29
N LEU A 222 5.64 -25.34 -21.86
CA LEU A 222 6.09 -24.05 -21.33
C LEU A 222 6.92 -24.23 -20.06
N SER A 223 6.55 -25.15 -19.16
CA SER A 223 7.30 -25.42 -17.94
C SER A 223 8.71 -25.94 -18.26
N THR A 224 8.82 -26.92 -19.17
CA THR A 224 10.13 -27.50 -19.55
C THR A 224 10.96 -26.51 -20.36
N PHE A 225 10.31 -25.72 -21.21
CA PHE A 225 10.95 -24.63 -21.96
C PHE A 225 11.54 -23.58 -21.01
N LEU A 226 10.77 -23.10 -20.03
CA LEU A 226 11.25 -22.10 -19.07
C LEU A 226 12.42 -22.63 -18.23
N GLU A 227 12.42 -23.91 -17.86
CA GLU A 227 13.53 -24.54 -17.14
C GLU A 227 14.81 -24.66 -17.99
N ASP A 228 14.71 -25.04 -19.26
CA ASP A 228 15.85 -25.17 -20.18
C ASP A 228 16.44 -23.79 -20.53
N ILE A 229 15.59 -22.83 -20.90
CA ILE A 229 16.05 -21.50 -21.32
C ILE A 229 16.61 -20.69 -20.14
N SER A 230 16.06 -20.85 -18.94
CA SER A 230 16.62 -20.24 -17.73
C SER A 230 17.96 -20.84 -17.36
N SER A 231 18.11 -22.16 -17.43
CA SER A 231 19.40 -22.83 -17.19
C SER A 231 20.46 -22.39 -18.21
N SER A 232 20.08 -22.23 -19.48
CA SER A 232 21.00 -21.85 -20.55
C SER A 232 21.38 -20.37 -20.56
N GLU A 233 20.44 -19.43 -20.35
CA GLU A 233 20.74 -18.00 -20.39
C GLU A 233 21.14 -17.40 -19.04
N LEU A 234 20.62 -17.97 -17.94
CA LEU A 234 20.66 -17.35 -16.62
C LEU A 234 21.47 -18.14 -15.60
N GLY A 235 21.88 -19.37 -15.95
CA GLY A 235 22.69 -20.27 -15.10
C GLY A 235 21.93 -20.91 -13.93
N GLU A 236 20.62 -20.66 -13.81
CA GLU A 236 19.77 -21.15 -12.73
C GLU A 236 18.41 -21.61 -13.30
N PRO A 237 17.94 -22.83 -12.97
CA PRO A 237 16.66 -23.33 -13.44
C PRO A 237 15.49 -22.64 -12.72
N LEU A 238 14.67 -21.92 -13.48
CA LEU A 238 13.37 -21.40 -13.07
C LEU A 238 12.31 -22.49 -13.19
N LYS A 239 11.85 -23.00 -12.05
CA LYS A 239 10.80 -24.03 -12.00
C LYS A 239 9.44 -23.38 -11.74
N PHE A 240 8.52 -23.58 -12.66
CA PHE A 240 7.13 -23.18 -12.52
C PHE A 240 6.25 -24.42 -12.38
N PRO A 241 5.32 -24.46 -11.41
CA PRO A 241 4.29 -25.50 -11.38
C PRO A 241 3.45 -25.49 -12.66
N THR A 242 2.98 -26.66 -13.11
CA THR A 242 2.17 -26.77 -14.33
C THR A 242 0.90 -25.90 -14.28
N GLU A 243 0.29 -25.74 -13.12
CA GLU A 243 -0.87 -24.85 -12.92
C GLU A 243 -0.51 -23.36 -13.09
N SER A 244 0.69 -22.96 -12.65
CA SER A 244 1.21 -21.61 -12.87
C SER A 244 1.49 -21.40 -14.36
N CYS A 245 2.09 -22.37 -15.05
CA CYS A 245 2.28 -22.31 -16.49
C CYS A 245 0.96 -22.27 -17.26
N ARG A 246 -0.07 -22.99 -16.82
CA ARG A 246 -1.40 -22.94 -17.42
C ARG A 246 -2.00 -21.53 -17.32
N SER A 247 -1.84 -20.89 -16.17
CA SER A 247 -2.24 -19.50 -15.97
C SER A 247 -1.39 -18.52 -16.79
N LEU A 248 -0.07 -18.76 -16.91
CA LEU A 248 0.81 -17.95 -17.75
C LEU A 248 0.45 -18.04 -19.22
N VAL A 249 0.13 -19.23 -19.75
CA VAL A 249 -0.33 -19.39 -21.14
C VAL A 249 -1.53 -18.49 -21.37
N THR A 250 -2.55 -18.54 -20.51
CA THR A 250 -3.75 -17.70 -20.61
C THR A 250 -3.44 -16.20 -20.53
N LEU A 251 -2.43 -15.80 -19.75
CA LEU A 251 -2.04 -14.39 -19.58
C LEU A 251 -1.15 -13.85 -20.72
N LEU A 252 -0.43 -14.73 -21.42
CA LEU A 252 0.56 -14.38 -22.46
C LEU A 252 0.04 -14.60 -23.89
N ASP A 253 -1.04 -15.38 -24.02
CA ASP A 253 -1.73 -15.69 -25.27
C ASP A 253 -2.54 -14.47 -25.75
N GLU A 254 -2.01 -13.74 -26.73
CA GLU A 254 -2.66 -12.55 -27.28
C GLU A 254 -3.75 -12.91 -28.29
N ASP A 255 -3.60 -14.04 -29.00
CA ASP A 255 -4.54 -14.49 -30.02
C ASP A 255 -5.68 -15.37 -29.47
N LYS A 256 -5.67 -15.64 -28.15
CA LYS A 256 -6.61 -16.50 -27.42
C LYS A 256 -6.71 -17.89 -28.04
N SER A 257 -5.64 -18.38 -28.65
CA SER A 257 -5.61 -19.71 -29.27
C SER A 257 -5.55 -20.86 -28.27
N GLY A 258 -5.23 -20.57 -27.01
CA GLY A 258 -5.00 -21.52 -25.92
C GLY A 258 -3.57 -22.08 -25.89
N PHE A 259 -2.69 -21.61 -26.77
CA PHE A 259 -1.30 -22.08 -26.91
C PHE A 259 -0.38 -20.90 -27.19
N LEU A 260 0.92 -21.05 -26.92
CA LEU A 260 1.89 -19.99 -27.21
C LEU A 260 2.66 -20.25 -28.50
N SER A 261 2.64 -19.27 -29.40
CA SER A 261 3.47 -19.23 -30.60
C SER A 261 4.89 -18.75 -30.30
N LEU A 262 5.84 -19.00 -31.20
CA LEU A 262 7.23 -18.56 -31.06
C LEU A 262 7.38 -17.05 -30.84
N ASN A 263 6.49 -16.23 -31.41
CA ASN A 263 6.53 -14.78 -31.21
C ASN A 263 6.04 -14.38 -29.81
N GLU A 264 4.99 -15.03 -29.30
CA GLU A 264 4.46 -14.79 -27.96
C GLU A 264 5.45 -15.26 -26.90
N VAL A 265 6.04 -16.44 -27.07
CA VAL A 265 7.07 -16.96 -26.16
C VAL A 265 8.31 -16.06 -26.13
N LYS A 266 8.72 -15.52 -27.29
CA LYS A 266 9.82 -14.53 -27.33
C LYS A 266 9.53 -13.28 -26.54
N ARG A 267 8.30 -12.75 -26.64
CA ARG A 267 7.88 -11.58 -25.88
C ARG A 267 7.79 -11.91 -24.38
N ALA A 268 7.15 -13.03 -24.05
CA ALA A 268 6.99 -13.51 -22.70
C ALA A 268 8.34 -13.73 -21.99
N TRP A 269 9.27 -14.44 -22.63
CA TRP A 269 10.60 -14.70 -22.04
C TRP A 269 11.35 -13.40 -21.76
N LYS A 270 11.25 -12.44 -22.68
CA LYS A 270 11.87 -11.13 -22.51
C LYS A 270 11.28 -10.35 -21.33
N GLU A 271 9.97 -10.41 -21.14
CA GLU A 271 9.29 -9.79 -19.99
C GLU A 271 9.66 -10.52 -18.68
N ILE A 272 9.60 -11.85 -18.65
CA ILE A 272 10.00 -12.68 -17.50
C ILE A 272 11.45 -12.39 -17.08
N LYS A 273 12.36 -12.26 -18.05
CA LYS A 273 13.76 -11.90 -17.79
C LYS A 273 13.88 -10.53 -17.12
N ALA A 274 13.19 -9.52 -17.65
CA ALA A 274 13.17 -8.19 -17.05
C ALA A 274 12.59 -8.22 -15.62
N TYR A 275 11.52 -8.98 -15.39
CA TYR A 275 10.91 -9.13 -14.07
C TYR A 275 11.84 -9.83 -13.08
N ARG A 276 12.55 -10.88 -13.51
CA ARG A 276 13.59 -11.52 -12.70
C ARG A 276 14.73 -10.57 -12.37
N ASP A 277 15.22 -9.80 -13.33
CA ASP A 277 16.33 -8.88 -13.11
C ASP A 277 15.96 -7.79 -12.09
N VAL A 278 14.70 -7.34 -12.08
CA VAL A 278 14.17 -6.47 -11.02
C VAL A 278 14.06 -7.25 -9.71
N PHE A 279 13.54 -8.47 -9.70
CA PHE A 279 13.45 -9.32 -8.49
C PHE A 279 14.80 -9.51 -7.80
N LYS A 280 15.86 -9.83 -8.56
CA LYS A 280 17.21 -9.98 -8.03
C LYS A 280 17.82 -8.69 -7.48
N GLN A 281 17.33 -7.51 -7.87
CA GLN A 281 17.79 -6.25 -7.27
C GLN A 281 17.23 -6.02 -5.86
N PHE A 282 16.10 -6.66 -5.52
CA PHE A 282 15.45 -6.55 -4.22
C PHE A 282 15.74 -7.78 -3.33
N ASP A 283 15.99 -8.95 -3.93
CA ASP A 283 16.44 -10.16 -3.23
C ASP A 283 17.93 -10.05 -2.81
N VAL A 284 18.21 -9.25 -1.78
CA VAL A 284 19.58 -8.97 -1.28
C VAL A 284 20.22 -10.19 -0.62
N ASP A 285 19.42 -11.07 -0.03
CA ASP A 285 19.90 -12.27 0.66
C ASP A 285 19.97 -13.51 -0.25
N GLY A 286 19.49 -13.41 -1.50
CA GLY A 286 19.50 -14.49 -2.47
C GLY A 286 18.59 -15.65 -2.07
N SER A 287 17.56 -15.37 -1.27
CA SER A 287 16.61 -16.36 -0.77
C SER A 287 15.61 -16.84 -1.84
N ASN A 288 15.64 -16.25 -3.05
CA ASN A 288 14.64 -16.41 -4.11
C ASN A 288 13.22 -16.01 -3.69
N SER A 289 13.13 -15.17 -2.66
CA SER A 289 11.87 -14.68 -2.09
C SER A 289 12.03 -13.20 -1.75
N VAL A 290 11.01 -12.39 -2.02
CA VAL A 290 11.04 -10.95 -1.68
C VAL A 290 10.06 -10.68 -0.55
N ASP A 291 10.50 -9.88 0.42
CA ASP A 291 9.64 -9.41 1.50
C ASP A 291 8.57 -8.48 0.93
N THR A 292 7.33 -8.75 1.33
CA THR A 292 6.15 -7.96 1.05
C THR A 292 6.29 -6.45 1.33
N TYR A 293 7.17 -6.03 2.26
CA TYR A 293 7.42 -4.60 2.52
C TYR A 293 8.15 -3.89 1.37
N GLU A 294 8.82 -4.64 0.49
CA GLU A 294 9.58 -4.13 -0.66
C GLU A 294 8.79 -4.15 -1.96
N LEU A 295 7.70 -4.91 -2.01
CA LEU A 295 6.85 -5.06 -3.20
C LEU A 295 6.32 -3.71 -3.71
N GLY A 296 5.92 -2.80 -2.83
CA GLY A 296 5.45 -1.47 -3.23
C GLY A 296 6.50 -0.72 -4.07
N THR A 297 7.73 -0.64 -3.57
CA THR A 297 8.86 0.00 -4.28
C THR A 297 9.19 -0.74 -5.58
N MET A 298 9.05 -2.06 -5.58
CA MET A 298 9.31 -2.92 -6.73
C MET A 298 8.32 -2.68 -7.88
N PHE A 299 7.03 -2.63 -7.57
CA PHE A 299 5.98 -2.33 -8.57
C PHE A 299 6.09 -0.88 -9.08
N SER A 300 6.46 0.07 -8.21
CA SER A 300 6.79 1.44 -8.63
C SER A 300 7.93 1.47 -9.66
N LYS A 301 9.01 0.68 -9.47
CA LYS A 301 10.11 0.58 -10.45
C LYS A 301 9.68 -0.07 -11.77
N LEU A 302 8.73 -1.01 -11.71
CA LEU A 302 8.17 -1.67 -12.90
C LEU A 302 7.15 -0.79 -13.65
N GLY A 303 6.85 0.41 -13.15
CA GLY A 303 5.86 1.30 -13.76
C GLY A 303 4.43 0.80 -13.62
N LEU A 304 4.17 -0.07 -12.63
CA LEU A 304 2.83 -0.58 -12.31
C LEU A 304 2.31 0.17 -11.07
N PRO A 305 1.43 1.18 -11.23
CA PRO A 305 0.90 1.95 -10.11
C PRO A 305 -0.12 1.11 -9.35
N ILE A 306 0.27 0.61 -8.18
CA ILE A 306 -0.60 -0.25 -7.36
C ILE A 306 -0.89 0.46 -6.04
N ASN A 307 -2.18 0.69 -5.75
CA ASN A 307 -2.61 1.20 -4.45
C ASN A 307 -2.39 0.15 -3.35
N ARG A 308 -2.18 0.59 -2.09
CA ARG A 308 -2.06 -0.26 -0.90
C ARG A 308 -3.14 -1.35 -0.79
N ASN A 309 -4.39 -1.08 -1.18
CA ASN A 309 -5.46 -2.07 -1.14
C ASN A 309 -5.22 -3.25 -2.11
N VAL A 310 -4.70 -2.95 -3.29
CA VAL A 310 -4.35 -3.98 -4.29
C VAL A 310 -3.08 -4.72 -3.85
N LEU A 311 -2.09 -4.00 -3.29
CA LEU A 311 -0.90 -4.60 -2.71
C LEU A 311 -1.26 -5.60 -1.60
N THR A 312 -2.17 -5.23 -0.71
CA THR A 312 -2.71 -6.11 0.34
C THR A 312 -3.34 -7.39 -0.24
N SER A 313 -4.10 -7.24 -1.33
CA SER A 313 -4.74 -8.39 -1.99
C SER A 313 -3.71 -9.34 -2.62
N ILE A 314 -2.63 -8.78 -3.17
CA ILE A 314 -1.50 -9.55 -3.69
C ILE A 314 -0.82 -10.32 -2.56
N VAL A 315 -0.49 -9.65 -1.45
CA VAL A 315 0.19 -10.27 -0.31
C VAL A 315 -0.66 -11.39 0.30
N ARG A 316 -1.96 -11.17 0.49
CA ARG A 316 -2.86 -12.22 1.02
C ARG A 316 -2.99 -13.43 0.09
N ARG A 317 -2.87 -13.23 -1.21
CA ARG A 317 -3.02 -14.30 -2.20
C ARG A 317 -1.71 -15.05 -2.49
N TYR A 318 -0.58 -14.36 -2.46
CA TYR A 318 0.72 -14.87 -2.93
C TYR A 318 1.85 -14.83 -1.88
N GLY A 319 1.65 -14.18 -0.73
CA GLY A 319 2.69 -14.00 0.31
C GLY A 319 2.94 -15.21 1.22
N GLY A 320 2.22 -16.33 1.04
CA GLY A 320 2.42 -17.52 1.87
C GLY A 320 2.19 -17.28 3.37
N ARG A 321 2.81 -18.10 4.24
CA ARG A 321 2.71 -17.95 5.71
C ARG A 321 3.69 -16.94 6.28
N ASP A 322 4.80 -16.73 5.61
CA ASP A 322 5.91 -15.89 6.07
C ASP A 322 5.88 -14.49 5.45
N ASN A 323 4.83 -14.15 4.70
CA ASN A 323 4.69 -12.90 3.93
C ASN A 323 5.89 -12.66 3.00
N GLN A 324 6.29 -13.71 2.30
CA GLN A 324 7.29 -13.66 1.26
C GLN A 324 6.71 -14.15 -0.05
N ILE A 325 7.05 -13.47 -1.14
CA ILE A 325 6.62 -13.85 -2.49
C ILE A 325 7.79 -14.50 -3.21
N SER A 326 7.60 -15.73 -3.65
CA SER A 326 8.58 -16.47 -4.44
C SER A 326 8.72 -15.87 -5.85
N LEU A 327 9.86 -16.06 -6.50
CA LEU A 327 10.07 -15.58 -7.87
C LEU A 327 8.98 -16.08 -8.86
N PRO A 328 8.53 -17.35 -8.84
CA PRO A 328 7.41 -17.80 -9.66
C PRO A 328 6.10 -17.05 -9.38
N ASP A 329 5.75 -16.86 -8.11
CA ASP A 329 4.54 -16.13 -7.71
C ASP A 329 4.63 -14.65 -8.09
N PHE A 330 5.81 -14.06 -8.01
CA PHE A 330 6.06 -12.69 -8.43
C PHE A 330 5.82 -12.49 -9.93
N VAL A 331 6.35 -13.38 -10.77
CA VAL A 331 6.12 -13.37 -12.22
C VAL A 331 4.63 -13.52 -12.52
N MET A 332 3.93 -14.43 -11.82
CA MET A 332 2.48 -14.59 -11.95
C MET A 332 1.72 -13.30 -11.66
N VAL A 333 2.05 -12.63 -10.55
CA VAL A 333 1.40 -11.38 -10.14
C VAL A 333 1.61 -10.29 -11.19
N ILE A 334 2.82 -10.10 -11.70
CA ILE A 334 3.08 -9.07 -12.70
C ILE A 334 2.37 -9.36 -14.01
N CYS A 335 2.42 -10.61 -14.51
CA CYS A 335 1.72 -10.98 -15.74
C CYS A 335 0.21 -10.72 -15.61
N LYS A 336 -0.38 -11.09 -14.47
CA LYS A 336 -1.80 -10.83 -14.18
C LYS A 336 -2.12 -9.34 -14.13
N LEU A 337 -1.32 -8.55 -13.41
CA LEU A 337 -1.51 -7.10 -13.33
C LEU A 337 -1.37 -6.44 -14.70
N THR A 338 -0.36 -6.82 -15.49
CA THR A 338 -0.12 -6.26 -16.83
C THR A 338 -1.30 -6.56 -17.77
N SER A 339 -1.86 -7.76 -17.70
CA SER A 339 -3.06 -8.14 -18.45
C SER A 339 -4.29 -7.33 -18.01
N LEU A 340 -4.50 -7.17 -16.70
CA LEU A 340 -5.59 -6.35 -16.15
C LEU A 340 -5.47 -4.88 -16.53
N PHE A 341 -4.27 -4.29 -16.43
CA PHE A 341 -4.01 -2.91 -16.84
C PHE A 341 -4.25 -2.71 -18.33
N SER A 342 -3.83 -3.67 -19.16
CA SER A 342 -4.03 -3.63 -20.61
C SER A 342 -5.53 -3.69 -20.95
N SER A 343 -6.27 -4.61 -20.34
CA SER A 343 -7.73 -4.74 -20.49
C SER A 343 -8.46 -3.48 -20.05
N PHE A 344 -8.03 -2.88 -18.93
CA PHE A 344 -8.59 -1.63 -18.42
C PHE A 344 -8.35 -0.46 -19.39
N HIS A 345 -7.11 -0.29 -19.88
CA HIS A 345 -6.76 0.79 -20.81
C HIS A 345 -7.46 0.64 -22.16
N GLU A 346 -7.63 -0.59 -22.66
CA GLU A 346 -8.36 -0.83 -23.89
C GLU A 346 -9.83 -0.43 -23.75
N GLN A 347 -10.47 -0.82 -22.65
CA GLN A 347 -11.86 -0.47 -22.39
C GLN A 347 -12.06 1.03 -22.14
N GLN A 348 -11.10 1.66 -21.45
CA GLN A 348 -11.07 3.10 -21.25
C GLN A 348 -10.99 3.86 -22.58
N LYS A 349 -10.11 3.42 -23.50
CA LYS A 349 -10.00 4.01 -24.85
C LYS A 349 -11.28 3.87 -25.66
N ARG A 350 -12.00 2.75 -25.52
CA ARG A 350 -13.26 2.51 -26.24
C ARG A 350 -14.40 3.43 -25.78
N ARG A 351 -14.43 3.82 -24.49
CA ARG A 351 -15.57 4.52 -23.88
C ARG A 351 -15.28 5.93 -23.33
N GLY A 352 -14.03 6.37 -23.33
CA GLY A 352 -13.67 7.77 -23.03
C GLY A 352 -13.71 8.18 -21.55
N GLY A 353 -13.64 7.21 -20.62
CA GLY A 353 -13.61 7.49 -19.17
C GLY A 353 -12.26 8.06 -18.70
N VAL A 354 -12.28 8.98 -17.74
CA VAL A 354 -11.09 9.38 -16.98
C VAL A 354 -11.02 8.49 -15.74
N ASP A 355 -9.99 7.65 -15.65
CA ASP A 355 -9.74 6.73 -14.52
C ASP A 355 -10.88 5.72 -14.21
N THR A 356 -11.77 5.50 -15.16
CA THR A 356 -12.93 4.60 -15.05
C THR A 356 -13.07 3.78 -16.33
N ALA A 357 -13.39 2.49 -16.18
CA ALA A 357 -13.66 1.58 -17.28
C ALA A 357 -15.00 0.88 -17.04
N GLU A 358 -15.91 1.00 -18.02
CA GLU A 358 -17.21 0.33 -17.97
C GLU A 358 -17.14 -1.04 -18.67
N PHE A 359 -17.47 -2.09 -17.93
CA PHE A 359 -17.60 -3.44 -18.47
C PHE A 359 -19.06 -3.85 -18.46
N SER A 360 -19.55 -4.42 -19.56
CA SER A 360 -20.78 -5.22 -19.50
C SER A 360 -20.55 -6.48 -18.68
N ARG A 361 -21.62 -7.09 -18.17
CA ARG A 361 -21.53 -8.30 -17.35
C ARG A 361 -20.69 -9.40 -18.00
N ASN A 362 -20.87 -9.64 -19.31
CA ASN A 362 -20.17 -10.71 -20.00
C ASN A 362 -18.72 -10.35 -20.30
N GLU A 363 -18.41 -9.08 -20.63
CA GLU A 363 -17.03 -8.61 -20.80
C GLU A 363 -16.25 -8.71 -19.48
N PHE A 364 -16.88 -8.35 -18.35
CA PHE A 364 -16.25 -8.48 -17.04
C PHE A 364 -15.95 -9.95 -16.70
N LEU A 365 -16.92 -10.85 -16.94
CA LEU A 365 -16.72 -12.29 -16.73
C LEU A 365 -15.62 -12.85 -17.64
N GLU A 366 -15.56 -12.41 -18.89
CA GLU A 366 -14.50 -12.83 -19.81
C GLU A 366 -13.12 -12.38 -19.29
N VAL A 367 -12.95 -11.09 -18.97
CA VAL A 367 -11.69 -10.57 -18.43
C VAL A 367 -11.28 -11.31 -17.15
N ALA A 368 -12.23 -11.57 -16.23
CA ALA A 368 -11.96 -12.26 -14.97
C ALA A 368 -11.61 -13.76 -15.14
N MET A 369 -12.04 -14.41 -16.24
CA MET A 369 -11.69 -15.81 -16.52
C MET A 369 -10.32 -15.95 -17.19
N PHE A 370 -9.91 -14.94 -17.98
CA PHE A 370 -8.59 -14.89 -18.61
C PHE A 370 -7.50 -14.25 -17.74
N THR A 371 -7.84 -13.78 -16.52
CA THR A 371 -6.90 -13.17 -15.56
C THR A 371 -6.86 -13.88 -14.22
#